data_AF-A0A357APQ7-F1
#
_entry.id   AF-A0A357APQ7-F1
#
_cell.length_a   1.000
_cell.length_b   1.000
_cell.length_c   1.000
_cell.angle_alpha   90.00
_cell.angle_beta   90.00
_cell.angle_gamma   90.00
#
_symmetry.space_group_name_H-M   'P 1'
#
loop_
_entity.id
_entity.type
_entity.pdbx_description
1 polymer ?
#
loop_
_entity_poly.entity_id
_entity_poly.type
_entity_poly.pdbx_seq_one_letter_code
_entity_poly.pdbx_strand_id
1 'polypeptide(L)'
;MFELYVKEVKKGKRLRDFTVVDSREGVNRTRKILDSLEKACYSLDIAVPIWLKSNENEFKKYSMTRFTQDSFIDEVPFDFLEIKVVEEDY
;
A
#
# COMPACT_ATOMS: atom_id res chain seq x y z
N MET A 1 -14.77 9.67 -2.14
CA MET A 1 -13.48 9.78 -1.42
C MET A 1 -12.76 8.43 -1.47
N PHE A 2 -11.43 8.39 -1.56
CA PHE A 2 -10.62 7.17 -1.55
C PHE A 2 -9.62 7.21 -0.40
N GLU A 3 -9.58 6.18 0.43
CA GLU A 3 -8.65 6.09 1.56
C GLU A 3 -7.81 4.82 1.48
N LEU A 4 -6.50 5.00 1.33
CA LEU A 4 -5.53 3.92 1.38
C LEU A 4 -4.82 3.94 2.73
N TYR A 5 -4.96 2.84 3.45
CA TYR A 5 -4.27 2.61 4.69
C TYR A 5 -3.07 1.70 4.46
N VAL A 6 -1.91 2.14 4.91
CA VAL A 6 -0.62 1.47 4.78
C VAL A 6 -0.05 1.24 6.17
N LYS A 7 0.50 0.05 6.45
CA LYS A 7 1.23 -0.21 7.69
C LYS A 7 2.45 -1.09 7.47
N GLU A 8 3.52 -0.74 8.16
CA GLU A 8 4.76 -1.51 8.26
C GLU A 8 4.65 -2.46 9.45
N VAL A 9 4.83 -3.76 9.23
CA VAL A 9 4.79 -4.77 10.28
C VAL A 9 6.13 -5.49 10.33
N LYS A 10 6.69 -5.63 11.54
CA LYS A 10 7.92 -6.39 11.80
C LYS A 10 7.72 -7.30 13.00
N LYS A 11 8.02 -8.60 12.87
CA LYS A 11 7.87 -9.60 13.94
C LYS A 11 6.51 -9.53 14.66
N GLY A 12 5.43 -9.31 13.89
CA GLY A 12 4.06 -9.21 14.42
C GLY A 12 3.73 -7.91 15.16
N LYS A 13 4.65 -6.92 15.18
CA LYS A 13 4.39 -5.58 15.72
C LYS A 13 4.27 -4.57 14.57
N ARG A 14 3.25 -3.72 14.63
CA ARG A 14 3.13 -2.54 13.76
C ARG A 14 4.21 -1.54 14.16
N LEU A 15 5.11 -1.23 13.24
CA LEU A 15 6.14 -0.21 13.44
C LEU A 15 5.58 1.17 13.17
N ARG A 16 4.95 1.32 12.01
CA ARG A 16 4.48 2.58 11.47
C ARG A 16 3.28 2.33 10.59
N ASP A 17 2.52 3.38 10.39
CA ASP A 17 1.36 3.38 9.55
C ASP A 17 1.14 4.75 8.95
N PHE A 18 0.45 4.74 7.83
CA PHE A 18 0.20 5.91 7.05
C PHE A 18 -1.16 5.77 6.37
N THR A 19 -1.99 6.81 6.47
CA THR A 19 -3.26 6.88 5.77
C THR A 19 -3.16 7.95 4.72
N VAL A 20 -3.43 7.58 3.47
CA VAL A 20 -3.52 8.53 2.36
C VAL A 20 -4.98 8.69 1.98
N VAL A 21 -5.45 9.93 2.03
CA VAL A 21 -6.77 10.32 1.56
C VAL A 21 -6.62 10.98 0.20
N ASP A 22 -7.25 10.40 -0.82
CA ASP A 22 -7.33 10.96 -2.16
C ASP A 22 -8.80 11.25 -2.52
N SER A 23 -9.10 12.53 -2.74
CA SER A 23 -10.46 13.00 -3.06
C SER A 23 -10.68 13.20 -4.57
N ARG A 24 -9.73 12.80 -5.44
CA ARG A 24 -9.84 13.07 -6.88
C ARG A 24 -10.92 12.18 -7.50
N GLU A 25 -11.89 12.78 -8.19
CA GLU A 25 -12.93 12.05 -8.93
C GLU A 25 -12.50 11.79 -10.39
N GLY A 26 -12.96 10.70 -10.99
CA GLY A 26 -12.67 10.37 -12.40
C GLY A 26 -11.29 9.73 -12.69
N VAL A 27 -10.45 9.50 -11.69
CA VAL A 27 -9.15 8.81 -11.83
C VAL A 27 -9.34 7.30 -11.66
N ASN A 28 -8.70 6.50 -12.53
CA ASN A 28 -8.79 5.04 -12.48
C ASN A 28 -8.35 4.50 -11.10
N ARG A 29 -9.07 3.51 -10.56
CA ARG A 29 -8.83 2.92 -9.23
C ARG A 29 -7.36 2.57 -9.00
N THR A 30 -6.74 1.86 -9.95
CA THR A 30 -5.32 1.50 -9.93
C THR A 30 -4.41 2.71 -9.83
N ARG A 31 -4.73 3.81 -10.52
CA ARG A 31 -3.90 5.02 -10.51
C ARG A 31 -3.96 5.73 -9.15
N LYS A 32 -5.12 5.77 -8.50
CA LYS A 32 -5.25 6.31 -7.13
C LYS A 32 -4.43 5.52 -6.12
N ILE A 33 -4.48 4.19 -6.22
CA ILE A 33 -3.72 3.30 -5.35
C ILE A 33 -2.22 3.50 -5.56
N LEU A 34 -1.74 3.56 -6.81
CA LEU A 34 -0.33 3.81 -7.12
C LEU A 34 0.14 5.16 -6.57
N ASP A 35 -0.58 6.25 -6.84
CA ASP A 35 -0.26 7.60 -6.35
C ASP A 35 -0.25 7.65 -4.81
N SER A 36 -1.22 6.99 -4.18
CA SER A 36 -1.32 6.91 -2.72
C SER A 36 -0.20 6.06 -2.10
N LEU A 37 0.12 4.93 -2.73
CA LEU A 37 1.22 4.06 -2.31
C LEU A 37 2.56 4.79 -2.43
N GLU A 38 2.80 5.47 -3.55
CA GLU A 38 4.01 6.27 -3.76
C GLU A 38 4.15 7.38 -2.71
N LYS A 39 3.07 8.13 -2.43
CA LYS A 39 3.05 9.15 -1.36
C LYS A 39 3.34 8.56 0.02
N ALA A 40 2.76 7.40 0.33
CA ALA A 40 3.00 6.73 1.59
C ALA A 40 4.46 6.29 1.70
N CYS A 41 5.02 5.67 0.66
CA CYS A 41 6.41 5.24 0.64
C CYS A 41 7.38 6.42 0.76
N TYR A 42 7.11 7.52 0.04
CA TYR A 42 7.89 8.75 0.12
C TYR A 42 7.85 9.37 1.53
N SER A 43 6.69 9.36 2.19
CA SER A 43 6.54 9.89 3.56
C SER A 43 7.19 9.00 4.63
N LEU A 44 7.28 7.69 4.37
CA LEU A 44 7.89 6.71 5.26
C LEU A 44 9.41 6.57 5.02
N ASP A 45 9.95 7.22 3.99
CA ASP A 45 11.35 7.12 3.54
C ASP A 45 11.72 5.67 3.17
N ILE A 46 10.86 5.01 2.41
CA ILE A 46 11.04 3.61 1.97
C ILE A 46 10.88 3.49 0.46
N ALA A 47 11.50 2.46 -0.12
CA ALA A 47 11.35 2.16 -1.53
C ALA A 47 9.90 1.79 -1.88
N VAL A 48 9.45 2.14 -3.08
CA VAL A 48 8.12 1.75 -3.57
C VAL A 48 8.12 0.26 -3.88
N PRO A 49 7.20 -0.55 -3.30
CA PRO A 49 7.17 -1.97 -3.58
C PRO A 49 6.67 -2.26 -5.00
N ILE A 50 7.21 -3.32 -5.59
CA ILE A 50 6.82 -3.85 -6.88
C ILE A 50 5.53 -4.66 -6.73
N TRP A 51 4.59 -4.44 -7.65
CA TRP A 51 3.37 -5.24 -7.72
C TRP A 51 3.66 -6.59 -8.35
N LEU A 52 3.60 -7.64 -7.53
CA LEU A 52 3.64 -9.02 -8.00
C LEU A 52 2.22 -9.48 -8.38
N LYS A 53 2.13 -10.47 -9.28
CA LYS A 53 0.84 -11.06 -9.70
C LYS A 53 0.01 -11.57 -8.52
N SER A 54 0.66 -12.12 -7.49
CA SER A 54 -0.01 -12.57 -6.27
C SER A 54 -0.70 -11.41 -5.55
N ASN A 55 0.00 -10.27 -5.45
CA ASN A 55 -0.49 -9.08 -4.77
C ASN A 55 -1.67 -8.47 -5.53
N GLU A 56 -1.57 -8.38 -6.86
CA GLU A 56 -2.66 -7.91 -7.72
C GLU A 56 -3.92 -8.78 -7.57
N ASN A 57 -3.77 -10.10 -7.51
CA ASN A 57 -4.88 -11.03 -7.40
C ASN A 57 -5.56 -10.99 -6.02
N GLU A 58 -4.76 -10.93 -4.94
CA GLU A 58 -5.24 -10.70 -3.58
C GLU A 58 -5.97 -9.37 -3.45
N PHE A 59 -5.38 -8.31 -4.00
CA PHE A 59 -5.95 -6.97 -3.93
C PHE A 59 -7.27 -6.86 -4.66
N LYS A 60 -7.42 -7.50 -5.84
CA LYS A 60 -8.71 -7.56 -6.55
C LYS A 60 -9.81 -8.25 -5.75
N LYS A 61 -9.48 -9.23 -4.91
CA LYS A 61 -10.45 -9.97 -4.08
C LYS A 61 -10.79 -9.27 -2.77
N TYR A 62 -9.77 -8.76 -2.07
CA TYR A 62 -9.90 -8.31 -0.69
C TYR A 62 -9.74 -6.79 -0.52
N SER A 63 -9.41 -6.07 -1.59
CA SER A 63 -8.98 -4.67 -1.54
C SER A 63 -7.84 -4.44 -0.53
N MET A 64 -7.05 -5.49 -0.30
CA MET A 64 -5.95 -5.56 0.66
C MET A 64 -4.86 -6.44 0.08
N THR A 65 -3.60 -6.05 0.28
CA THR A 65 -2.45 -6.87 -0.09
C THR A 65 -1.25 -6.60 0.82
N ARG A 66 -0.27 -7.50 0.80
CA ARG A 66 0.94 -7.43 1.64
C ARG A 66 2.17 -7.56 0.75
N PHE A 67 3.05 -6.58 0.83
CA PHE A 67 4.35 -6.59 0.17
C PHE A 67 5.39 -7.09 1.14
N THR A 68 5.97 -8.24 0.85
CA THR A 68 7.12 -8.78 1.58
C THR A 68 8.40 -8.13 1.08
N GLN A 69 9.53 -8.37 1.77
CA GLN A 69 10.85 -7.87 1.35
C GLN A 69 11.19 -8.19 -0.12
N ASP A 70 10.77 -9.34 -0.66
CA ASP A 70 10.94 -9.68 -2.09
C ASP A 70 10.30 -8.67 -3.07
N SER A 71 9.31 -7.90 -2.62
CA SER A 71 8.68 -6.86 -3.43
C SER A 71 9.50 -5.57 -3.45
N PHE A 72 10.50 -5.42 -2.58
CA PHE A 72 11.34 -4.23 -2.50
C PHE A 72 12.70 -4.49 -3.14
N ILE A 73 13.22 -3.49 -3.84
CA ILE A 73 14.56 -3.55 -4.43
C ILE A 73 15.62 -3.32 -3.33
N ASP A 74 15.30 -2.47 -2.35
CA ASP A 74 16.15 -2.15 -1.21
C ASP A 74 15.78 -2.94 0.04
N GLU A 75 16.76 -3.11 0.94
CA GLU A 75 16.51 -3.74 2.24
C GLU A 75 15.63 -2.83 3.10
N VAL A 76 14.45 -3.33 3.42
CA VAL A 76 13.50 -2.66 4.30
C VAL A 76 13.64 -3.16 5.73
N PRO A 77 13.54 -2.29 6.76
CA PRO A 77 13.70 -2.70 8.14
C PRO A 77 12.47 -3.45 8.71
N PHE A 78 11.51 -3.86 7.90
CA PHE A 78 10.25 -4.53 8.27
C PHE A 78 10.06 -5.88 7.56
N ASP A 79 9.18 -6.74 8.08
CA ASP A 79 8.90 -8.04 7.45
C ASP A 79 8.00 -7.90 6.22
N PHE A 80 6.93 -7.11 6.37
CA PHE A 80 6.01 -6.82 5.28
C PHE A 80 5.29 -5.48 5.47
N LEU A 81 4.96 -4.87 4.34
CA LEU A 81 4.12 -3.68 4.25
C LEU A 81 2.72 -4.09 3.80
N GLU A 82 1.74 -3.92 4.66
CA GLU A 82 0.34 -4.20 4.33
C GLU A 82 -0.32 -2.92 3.83
N ILE A 83 -1.01 -3.00 2.70
CA ILE A 83 -1.91 -1.94 2.22
C ILE A 83 -3.34 -2.44 2.17
N LYS A 84 -4.27 -1.56 2.50
CA LYS A 84 -5.70 -1.81 2.49
C LYS A 84 -6.46 -0.56 2.06
N VAL A 85 -7.41 -0.72 1.16
CA VAL A 85 -8.40 0.34 0.87
C VAL A 85 -9.45 0.29 1.97
N VAL A 86 -9.61 1.39 2.71
CA VAL A 86 -10.56 1.52 3.82
C VAL A 86 -11.89 2.04 3.32
N GLU A 87 -11.85 3.10 2.52
CA GLU A 87 -13.03 3.72 1.90
C GLU A 87 -12.79 3.93 0.40
N GLU A 88 -13.81 3.63 -0.39
CA GLU A 88 -13.89 3.90 -1.82
C GLU A 88 -15.33 4.29 -2.13
N ASP A 89 -15.54 5.47 -2.71
CA ASP A 89 -16.85 5.95 -3.17
C ASP A 89 -17.49 4.89 -4.09
N TYR A 90 -18.72 4.47 -3.75
CA TYR A 90 -19.48 3.41 -4.41
C TYR A 90 -20.49 3.97 -5.42
#